data_AF-A0A8T6Y9P7-F1
#
_entry.id   AF-A0A8T6Y9P7-F1
#
_cell.length_a   1.000
_cell.length_b   1.000
_cell.length_c   1.000
_cell.angle_alpha   90.00
_cell.angle_beta   90.00
_cell.angle_gamma   90.00
#
_symmetry.space_group_name_H-M   'P 1'
#
loop_
_entity.id
_entity.type
_entity.pdbx_description
1 polymer ?
#
loop_
_entity_poly.entity_id
_entity_poly.type
_entity_poly.pdbx_seq_one_letter_code
_entity_poly.pdbx_strand_id
1 'polypeptide(L)'
;MMSEFDPHINKHILNKAKDCSVYNVKEIEIEHSNKKIEAPYKVLEGKKINKENATWLTENIETPIFESGAYVSQYRSWNKLYYLLEEAEETQTSGLDDFLGLRKKLWDSSLTTVSFVFAKNPFIENVFGTEEGKKSLPPLDKDSYDSLLDYIDAASKALILSPDIRIKGREKTITIDEYIKFVDHSIKVLSEFNKKPIFAPIQIHLSQKNLKKILMHYKKQKYTNIWVNFNANNIGGTYFSRLKTLHRLINKIMGLENVTLYFSNIKKEINPHIKDEKVVGSDILSPFFAADFIGVTREPQRVIDENQDERIKQLVMKGEFKSKEDYEESLKLHKSRILDPESYYYYKIDKYPHKLNFDKNSLLDNTQLNKLLNSVIIYEEVEKTKKFVEEQKNIKPYLKNKKALNETGVIKDLPIEGSGKMPSKIYDFLGGL
;
A
#
# COMPACT_ATOMS: atom_id res chain seq x y z
N MET A 1 -25.62 24.21 -3.86
CA MET A 1 -25.31 23.67 -2.51
C MET A 1 -24.33 22.54 -2.73
N MET A 2 -23.12 22.60 -2.16
CA MET A 2 -22.23 21.43 -2.16
C MET A 2 -22.87 20.37 -1.27
N SER A 3 -23.12 19.17 -1.80
CA SER A 3 -23.50 18.02 -0.98
C SER A 3 -22.43 17.81 0.09
N GLU A 4 -22.84 17.54 1.33
CA GLU A 4 -21.88 17.17 2.36
C GLU A 4 -21.24 15.82 1.97
N PHE A 5 -19.93 15.66 2.19
CA PHE A 5 -19.23 14.40 1.96
C PHE A 5 -19.82 13.30 2.85
N ASP A 6 -20.23 12.20 2.23
CA ASP A 6 -20.70 10.98 2.89
C ASP A 6 -19.60 9.90 2.85
N PRO A 7 -19.16 9.37 4.00
CA PRO A 7 -18.16 8.31 4.02
C PRO A 7 -18.62 6.98 3.42
N HIS A 8 -19.94 6.73 3.30
CA HIS A 8 -20.51 5.47 2.80
C HIS A 8 -20.00 4.20 3.51
N ILE A 9 -19.52 4.36 4.74
CA ILE A 9 -19.01 3.29 5.59
C ILE A 9 -19.65 3.42 6.96
N ASN A 10 -20.35 2.35 7.37
CA ASN A 10 -20.71 2.14 8.77
C ASN A 10 -19.68 1.22 9.42
N LYS A 11 -19.38 1.46 10.69
CA LYS A 11 -18.40 0.66 11.43
C LYS A 11 -18.83 0.40 12.87
N HIS A 12 -18.53 -0.81 13.31
CA HIS A 12 -18.79 -1.26 14.67
C HIS A 12 -17.56 -1.99 15.20
N ILE A 13 -17.09 -1.62 16.40
CA ILE A 13 -15.94 -2.31 17.00
C ILE A 13 -16.42 -3.63 17.62
N LEU A 14 -15.91 -4.75 17.12
CA LEU A 14 -16.23 -6.09 17.62
C LEU A 14 -15.34 -6.47 18.80
N ASN A 15 -14.02 -6.30 18.64
CA ASN A 15 -13.04 -6.66 19.65
C ASN A 15 -11.92 -5.62 19.73
N LYS A 16 -11.34 -5.46 20.93
CA LYS A 16 -10.16 -4.62 21.17
C LYS A 16 -9.10 -5.45 21.89
N ALA A 17 -7.85 -5.35 21.43
CA ALA A 17 -6.73 -5.93 22.17
C ALA A 17 -6.43 -5.05 23.40
N LYS A 18 -6.42 -5.63 24.60
CA LYS A 18 -6.18 -4.91 25.86
C LYS A 18 -4.74 -4.37 25.96
N ASP A 19 -3.80 -5.06 25.34
CA ASP A 19 -2.38 -4.75 25.35
C ASP A 19 -1.91 -4.00 24.09
N CYS A 20 -2.82 -3.55 23.22
CA CYS A 20 -2.46 -2.77 22.04
C CYS A 20 -3.56 -1.75 21.74
N SER A 21 -3.33 -0.49 22.12
CA SER A 21 -4.29 0.62 22.00
C SER A 21 -4.83 0.89 20.60
N VAL A 22 -4.19 0.34 19.56
CA VAL A 22 -4.53 0.60 18.15
C VAL A 22 -5.00 -0.63 17.39
N TYR A 23 -4.86 -1.85 17.95
CA TYR A 23 -5.34 -3.07 17.30
C TYR A 23 -6.78 -3.34 17.72
N ASN A 24 -7.70 -3.15 16.78
CA ASN A 24 -9.13 -3.38 16.97
C ASN A 24 -9.65 -4.22 15.82
N VAL A 25 -10.51 -5.17 16.13
CA VAL A 25 -11.33 -5.86 15.13
C VAL A 25 -12.62 -5.09 14.97
N LYS A 26 -12.95 -4.70 13.74
CA LYS A 26 -14.14 -3.89 13.42
C LYS A 26 -14.96 -4.59 12.35
N GLU A 27 -16.27 -4.59 12.48
CA GLU A 27 -17.16 -4.80 11.34
C GLU A 27 -17.23 -3.49 10.56
N ILE A 28 -16.99 -3.55 9.26
CA ILE A 28 -17.09 -2.45 8.31
C ILE A 28 -18.16 -2.84 7.28
N GLU A 29 -19.22 -2.05 7.20
CA GLU A 29 -20.27 -2.19 6.20
C GLU A 29 -20.03 -1.19 5.06
N ILE A 30 -19.91 -1.72 3.85
CA ILE A 30 -19.81 -0.95 2.60
C ILE A 30 -21.24 -0.77 2.06
N GLU A 31 -21.83 0.41 2.31
CA GLU A 31 -23.27 0.66 2.18
C GLU A 31 -23.84 0.33 0.80
N HIS A 32 -23.20 0.76 -0.28
CA HIS A 32 -23.76 0.54 -1.63
C HIS A 32 -23.83 -0.94 -2.04
N SER A 33 -23.03 -1.78 -1.39
CA SER A 33 -22.95 -3.21 -1.68
C SER A 33 -23.66 -4.08 -0.62
N ASN A 34 -24.09 -3.49 0.50
CA ASN A 34 -24.57 -4.20 1.69
C ASN A 34 -23.61 -5.33 2.11
N LYS A 35 -22.30 -5.14 1.94
CA LYS A 35 -21.27 -6.11 2.32
C LYS A 35 -20.65 -5.71 3.64
N LYS A 36 -20.62 -6.66 4.56
CA LYS A 36 -19.95 -6.56 5.86
C LYS A 36 -18.61 -7.26 5.78
N ILE A 37 -17.58 -6.59 6.28
CA ILE A 37 -16.19 -7.06 6.25
C ILE A 37 -15.60 -6.83 7.63
N GLU A 38 -14.94 -7.84 8.17
CA GLU A 38 -14.18 -7.69 9.41
C GLU A 38 -12.77 -7.17 9.14
N ALA A 39 -12.49 -5.95 9.59
CA ALA A 39 -11.18 -5.34 9.59
C ALA A 39 -10.38 -5.70 10.85
N PRO A 40 -9.03 -5.76 10.81
CA PRO A 40 -8.18 -5.54 9.64
C PRO A 40 -8.45 -6.55 8.53
N TYR A 41 -8.51 -6.08 7.28
CA TYR A 41 -8.82 -6.89 6.10
C TYR A 41 -7.73 -6.76 5.04
N LYS A 42 -7.27 -7.88 4.50
CA LYS A 42 -6.26 -7.91 3.44
C LYS A 42 -6.92 -7.88 2.07
N VAL A 43 -6.70 -6.79 1.33
CA VAL A 43 -7.07 -6.66 -0.09
C VAL A 43 -6.03 -7.38 -0.95
N LEU A 44 -6.50 -8.10 -1.96
CA LEU A 44 -5.72 -9.04 -2.77
C LEU A 44 -5.12 -8.35 -4.01
N GLU A 45 -3.97 -8.84 -4.48
CA GLU A 45 -3.37 -8.37 -5.74
C GLU A 45 -4.25 -8.78 -6.93
N GLY A 46 -4.72 -7.81 -7.71
CA GLY A 46 -5.54 -8.02 -8.90
C GLY A 46 -4.81 -7.78 -10.22
N LYS A 47 -3.61 -7.18 -10.19
CA LYS A 47 -2.92 -6.74 -11.41
C LYS A 47 -2.46 -7.92 -12.27
N LYS A 48 -2.99 -7.98 -13.50
CA LYS A 48 -2.70 -9.00 -14.53
C LYS A 48 -3.00 -10.43 -14.06
N ILE A 49 -3.90 -10.59 -13.08
CA ILE A 49 -4.37 -11.89 -12.60
C ILE A 49 -5.56 -12.33 -13.46
N ASN A 50 -5.54 -13.57 -13.95
CA ASN A 50 -6.69 -14.17 -14.64
C ASN A 50 -7.70 -14.74 -13.64
N LYS A 51 -8.92 -14.98 -14.10
CA LYS A 51 -10.02 -15.43 -13.23
C LYS A 51 -9.73 -16.81 -12.63
N GLU A 52 -9.11 -17.70 -13.40
CA GLU A 52 -8.86 -19.08 -13.01
C GLU A 52 -7.89 -19.14 -11.81
N ASN A 53 -6.77 -18.42 -11.88
CA ASN A 53 -5.82 -18.36 -10.75
C ASN A 53 -6.45 -17.69 -9.53
N ALA A 54 -7.24 -16.62 -9.74
CA ALA A 54 -7.93 -15.94 -8.65
C ALA A 54 -8.92 -16.86 -7.94
N THR A 55 -9.86 -17.47 -8.68
CA THR A 55 -10.90 -18.33 -8.11
C THR A 55 -10.30 -19.48 -7.30
N TRP A 56 -9.26 -20.13 -7.80
CA TRP A 56 -8.59 -21.21 -7.08
C TRP A 56 -7.91 -20.73 -5.80
N LEU A 57 -7.16 -19.62 -5.87
CA LEU A 57 -6.42 -19.10 -4.71
C LEU A 57 -7.33 -18.47 -3.64
N THR A 58 -8.53 -18.04 -4.00
CA THR A 58 -9.43 -17.30 -3.11
C THR A 58 -10.71 -18.05 -2.80
N GLU A 59 -10.76 -19.37 -3.04
CA GLU A 59 -11.97 -20.19 -2.85
C GLU A 59 -12.54 -20.11 -1.43
N ASN A 60 -11.68 -19.92 -0.42
CA ASN A 60 -12.03 -19.84 0.99
C ASN A 60 -12.25 -18.40 1.50
N ILE A 61 -12.24 -17.42 0.60
CA ILE A 61 -12.43 -16.00 0.93
C ILE A 61 -13.84 -15.62 0.47
N GLU A 62 -14.75 -15.38 1.42
CA GLU A 62 -16.17 -15.16 1.13
C GLU A 62 -16.42 -13.95 0.21
N THR A 63 -15.72 -12.84 0.48
CA THR A 63 -15.88 -11.59 -0.28
C THR A 63 -14.49 -11.05 -0.62
N PRO A 64 -13.80 -11.58 -1.66
CA PRO A 64 -12.47 -11.12 -2.02
C PRO A 64 -12.55 -9.75 -2.68
N ILE A 65 -11.75 -8.80 -2.19
CA ILE A 65 -11.53 -7.51 -2.84
C ILE A 65 -10.18 -7.55 -3.53
N PHE A 66 -10.13 -7.21 -4.83
CA PHE A 66 -8.89 -7.09 -5.60
C PHE A 66 -8.51 -5.63 -5.82
N GLU A 67 -7.24 -5.31 -5.63
CA GLU A 67 -6.67 -4.00 -5.95
C GLU A 67 -5.71 -4.11 -7.14
N SER A 68 -5.77 -3.14 -8.06
CA SER A 68 -4.74 -2.95 -9.07
C SER A 68 -4.15 -1.54 -8.98
N GLY A 69 -2.83 -1.48 -8.76
CA GLY A 69 -2.11 -0.22 -8.63
C GLY A 69 -1.39 0.24 -9.91
N ALA A 70 -1.46 1.53 -10.21
CA ALA A 70 -0.64 2.23 -11.18
C ALA A 70 0.18 3.36 -10.54
N TYR A 71 1.46 3.43 -10.93
CA TYR A 71 2.36 4.50 -10.52
C TYR A 71 2.99 5.14 -11.75
N VAL A 72 2.64 6.39 -12.03
CA VAL A 72 3.00 7.12 -13.25
C VAL A 72 4.20 8.00 -12.98
N SER A 73 5.35 7.67 -13.56
CA SER A 73 6.62 8.25 -13.10
C SER A 73 7.73 8.34 -14.12
N GLN A 74 7.79 7.39 -15.05
CA GLN A 74 8.75 7.37 -16.14
C GLN A 74 8.08 7.96 -17.37
N TYR A 75 8.89 8.52 -18.28
CA TYR A 75 8.40 9.05 -19.55
C TYR A 75 7.43 8.09 -20.25
N ARG A 76 7.78 6.80 -20.34
CA ARG A 76 6.93 5.79 -20.98
C ARG A 76 5.55 5.66 -20.34
N SER A 77 5.47 5.64 -19.00
CA SER A 77 4.18 5.55 -18.31
C SER A 77 3.36 6.84 -18.46
N TRP A 78 4.03 8.00 -18.44
CA TRP A 78 3.37 9.29 -18.64
C TRP A 78 2.86 9.45 -20.06
N ASN A 79 3.69 9.20 -21.07
CA ASN A 79 3.33 9.28 -22.48
C ASN A 79 2.19 8.33 -22.82
N LYS A 80 2.21 7.10 -22.29
CA LYS A 80 1.11 6.15 -22.49
C LYS A 80 -0.18 6.68 -21.85
N LEU A 81 -0.13 7.21 -20.64
CA LEU A 81 -1.32 7.75 -19.99
C LEU A 81 -1.86 8.97 -20.75
N TYR A 82 -0.99 9.90 -21.11
CA TYR A 82 -1.34 11.10 -21.87
C TYR A 82 -2.09 10.73 -23.15
N TYR A 83 -1.50 9.87 -23.98
CA TYR A 83 -2.14 9.35 -25.19
C TYR A 83 -3.54 8.77 -24.91
N LEU A 84 -3.69 7.97 -23.85
CA LEU A 84 -4.98 7.37 -23.50
C LEU A 84 -6.04 8.40 -23.10
N LEU A 85 -5.64 9.48 -22.43
CA LEU A 85 -6.57 10.48 -21.92
C LEU A 85 -6.89 11.59 -22.93
N GLU A 86 -6.02 11.82 -23.90
CA GLU A 86 -6.07 13.00 -24.77
C GLU A 86 -6.27 12.64 -26.26
N GLU A 87 -5.88 11.43 -26.69
CA GLU A 87 -5.83 11.07 -28.12
C GLU A 87 -6.57 9.76 -28.47
N ALA A 88 -6.74 8.84 -27.51
CA ALA A 88 -7.16 7.46 -27.81
C ALA A 88 -8.67 7.30 -28.10
N GLU A 89 -9.48 8.34 -27.87
CA GLU A 89 -10.95 8.39 -28.07
C GLU A 89 -11.63 7.05 -27.74
N GLU A 90 -12.09 6.30 -28.75
CA GLU A 90 -12.84 5.03 -28.61
C GLU A 90 -12.08 3.92 -27.86
N THR A 91 -10.75 3.93 -27.89
CA THR A 91 -9.92 2.87 -27.28
C THR A 91 -9.48 3.19 -25.86
N GLN A 92 -9.84 4.36 -25.33
CA GLN A 92 -9.43 4.86 -24.01
C GLN A 92 -9.68 3.83 -22.90
N THR A 93 -10.91 3.33 -22.76
CA THR A 93 -11.26 2.38 -21.67
C THR A 93 -10.45 1.10 -21.74
N SER A 94 -10.36 0.46 -22.92
CA SER A 94 -9.56 -0.75 -23.10
C SER A 94 -8.05 -0.51 -22.88
N GLY A 95 -7.56 0.66 -23.27
CA GLY A 95 -6.16 1.02 -23.06
C GLY A 95 -5.84 1.30 -21.59
N LEU A 96 -6.79 1.86 -20.83
CA LEU A 96 -6.70 2.05 -19.38
C LEU A 96 -6.81 0.72 -18.62
N ASP A 97 -7.67 -0.21 -19.07
CA ASP A 97 -7.70 -1.60 -18.58
C ASP A 97 -6.30 -2.21 -18.69
N ASP A 98 -5.67 -2.12 -19.86
CA ASP A 98 -4.33 -2.64 -20.11
C ASP A 98 -3.24 -1.89 -19.32
N PHE A 99 -3.39 -0.58 -19.13
CA PHE A 99 -2.46 0.24 -18.34
C PHE A 99 -2.42 -0.20 -16.87
N LEU A 100 -3.59 -0.43 -16.29
CA LEU A 100 -3.75 -0.98 -14.95
C LEU A 100 -3.54 -2.49 -14.92
N GLY A 101 -3.58 -3.18 -16.05
CA GLY A 101 -3.48 -4.63 -16.14
C GLY A 101 -4.74 -5.34 -15.63
N LEU A 102 -5.90 -4.76 -15.84
CA LEU A 102 -7.18 -5.35 -15.46
C LEU A 102 -7.53 -6.49 -16.42
N ARG A 103 -7.96 -7.63 -15.88
CA ARG A 103 -8.50 -8.74 -16.68
C ARG A 103 -10.00 -8.75 -16.54
N LYS A 104 -10.72 -8.36 -17.60
CA LYS A 104 -12.19 -8.17 -17.59
C LYS A 104 -12.95 -9.28 -16.88
N LYS A 105 -12.70 -10.55 -17.22
CA LYS A 105 -13.39 -11.70 -16.58
C LYS A 105 -13.30 -11.70 -15.05
N LEU A 106 -12.15 -11.32 -14.47
CA LEU A 106 -11.98 -11.20 -13.02
C LEU A 106 -12.65 -9.93 -12.51
N TRP A 107 -12.31 -8.79 -13.14
CA TRP A 107 -12.77 -7.46 -12.73
C TRP A 107 -14.29 -7.32 -12.77
N ASP A 108 -14.94 -7.95 -13.74
CA ASP A 108 -16.39 -7.94 -13.92
C ASP A 108 -17.12 -8.72 -12.83
N SER A 109 -16.52 -9.80 -12.32
CA SER A 109 -17.15 -10.72 -11.37
C SER A 109 -16.76 -10.55 -9.90
N SER A 110 -15.94 -9.54 -9.56
CA SER A 110 -15.40 -9.40 -8.21
C SER A 110 -15.57 -7.98 -7.66
N LEU A 111 -15.43 -7.85 -6.35
CA LEU A 111 -15.22 -6.56 -5.72
C LEU A 111 -13.81 -6.07 -6.03
N THR A 112 -13.68 -4.81 -6.44
CA THR A 112 -12.43 -4.26 -6.97
C THR A 112 -12.19 -2.85 -6.47
N THR A 113 -10.91 -2.45 -6.48
CA THR A 113 -10.47 -1.07 -6.31
C THR A 113 -9.24 -0.82 -7.18
N VAL A 114 -9.01 0.41 -7.59
CA VAL A 114 -7.76 0.81 -8.25
C VAL A 114 -7.03 1.84 -7.39
N SER A 115 -5.70 1.77 -7.36
CA SER A 115 -4.87 2.84 -6.79
C SER A 115 -4.07 3.52 -7.89
N PHE A 116 -4.16 4.85 -7.95
CA PHE A 116 -3.47 5.63 -8.97
C PHE A 116 -2.59 6.69 -8.31
N VAL A 117 -1.30 6.72 -8.67
CA VAL A 117 -0.34 7.65 -8.07
C VAL A 117 0.54 8.30 -9.12
N PHE A 118 0.54 9.63 -9.16
CA PHE A 118 1.46 10.41 -9.99
C PHE A 118 2.73 10.74 -9.21
N ALA A 119 3.90 10.52 -9.84
CA ALA A 119 5.18 10.87 -9.24
C ALA A 119 5.51 12.37 -9.30
N LYS A 120 4.80 13.11 -10.15
CA LYS A 120 4.90 14.54 -10.45
C LYS A 120 3.50 15.11 -10.62
N ASN A 121 3.36 16.43 -10.57
CA ASN A 121 2.07 17.08 -10.78
C ASN A 121 1.63 16.90 -12.25
N PRO A 122 0.43 16.35 -12.53
CA PRO A 122 -0.06 16.14 -13.89
C PRO A 122 -0.44 17.44 -14.60
N PHE A 123 -0.72 18.53 -13.87
CA PHE A 123 -1.18 19.80 -14.44
C PHE A 123 -0.05 20.78 -14.78
N ILE A 124 1.19 20.29 -14.86
CA ILE A 124 2.35 21.07 -15.30
C ILE A 124 3.13 20.28 -16.34
N GLU A 125 3.95 20.96 -17.13
CA GLU A 125 4.85 20.30 -18.07
C GLU A 125 5.81 19.35 -17.32
N ASN A 126 5.85 18.10 -17.78
CA ASN A 126 6.66 17.06 -17.18
C ASN A 126 7.90 16.75 -18.04
N VAL A 127 9.06 17.11 -17.50
CA VAL A 127 10.36 16.90 -18.15
C VAL A 127 11.06 15.63 -17.66
N PHE A 128 11.63 14.83 -18.56
CA PHE A 128 12.35 13.59 -18.30
C PHE A 128 13.70 13.57 -19.03
N GLY A 129 14.71 12.88 -18.48
CA GLY A 129 16.04 12.75 -19.09
C GLY A 129 17.06 13.80 -18.61
N THR A 130 18.28 13.68 -19.12
CA THR A 130 19.40 14.62 -18.94
C THR A 130 19.40 15.69 -20.03
N GLU A 131 20.31 16.68 -19.97
CA GLU A 131 20.35 17.81 -20.90
C GLU A 131 20.47 17.39 -22.38
N GLU A 132 21.18 16.29 -22.67
CA GLU A 132 21.40 15.79 -24.03
C GLU A 132 20.24 14.93 -24.59
N GLY A 133 19.26 14.56 -23.76
CA GLY A 133 18.17 13.63 -24.11
C GLY A 133 16.81 14.00 -23.50
N LYS A 134 16.59 15.29 -23.25
CA LYS A 134 15.42 15.82 -22.56
C LYS A 134 14.14 15.57 -23.36
N LYS A 135 13.18 14.86 -22.76
CA LYS A 135 11.83 14.67 -23.30
C LYS A 135 10.83 15.39 -22.40
N SER A 136 9.98 16.23 -22.96
CA SER A 136 8.87 16.83 -22.21
C SER A 136 7.54 16.25 -22.65
N LEU A 137 6.58 16.29 -21.73
CA LEU A 137 5.18 16.01 -21.99
C LEU A 137 4.37 17.21 -21.49
N PRO A 138 3.36 17.65 -22.26
CA PRO A 138 2.49 18.74 -21.86
C PRO A 138 1.69 18.38 -20.59
N PRO A 139 1.13 19.38 -19.88
CA PRO A 139 0.21 19.12 -18.78
C PRO A 139 -1.02 18.39 -19.29
N LEU A 140 -1.62 17.54 -18.43
CA LEU A 140 -2.98 17.04 -18.66
C LEU A 140 -3.95 18.20 -18.48
N ASP A 141 -4.93 18.30 -19.38
CA ASP A 141 -6.03 19.21 -19.16
C ASP A 141 -6.99 18.67 -18.08
N LYS A 142 -7.91 19.53 -17.66
CA LYS A 142 -8.83 19.21 -16.57
C LYS A 142 -9.87 18.16 -16.97
N ASP A 143 -10.39 18.24 -18.19
CA ASP A 143 -11.43 17.34 -18.68
C ASP A 143 -10.86 15.93 -18.93
N SER A 144 -9.62 15.83 -19.42
CA SER A 144 -8.89 14.57 -19.51
C SER A 144 -8.58 13.97 -18.13
N TYR A 145 -8.30 14.79 -17.11
CA TYR A 145 -8.17 14.31 -15.75
C TYR A 145 -9.51 13.85 -15.14
N ASP A 146 -10.59 14.59 -15.38
CA ASP A 146 -11.93 14.23 -14.90
C ASP A 146 -12.40 12.92 -15.57
N SER A 147 -12.08 12.72 -16.86
CA SER A 147 -12.30 11.44 -17.56
C SER A 147 -11.54 10.27 -16.93
N LEU A 148 -10.33 10.49 -16.42
CA LEU A 148 -9.60 9.48 -15.64
C LEU A 148 -10.31 9.16 -14.32
N LEU A 149 -10.89 10.17 -13.65
CA LEU A 149 -11.65 9.96 -12.41
C LEU A 149 -12.92 9.15 -12.65
N ASP A 150 -13.65 9.44 -13.73
CA ASP A 150 -14.83 8.66 -14.14
C ASP A 150 -14.46 7.21 -14.41
N TYR A 151 -13.34 6.98 -15.10
CA TYR A 151 -12.83 5.63 -15.30
C TYR A 151 -12.46 4.94 -13.97
N ILE A 152 -11.81 5.65 -13.04
CA ILE A 152 -11.45 5.11 -11.72
C ILE A 152 -12.69 4.74 -10.91
N ASP A 153 -13.73 5.57 -10.94
CA ASP A 153 -15.02 5.25 -10.34
C ASP A 153 -15.58 3.96 -10.95
N ALA A 154 -15.70 3.88 -12.28
CA ALA A 154 -16.26 2.72 -12.97
C ALA A 154 -15.47 1.42 -12.71
N ALA A 155 -14.14 1.50 -12.68
CA ALA A 155 -13.26 0.35 -12.42
C ALA A 155 -13.28 -0.11 -10.95
N SER A 156 -13.72 0.74 -10.02
CA SER A 156 -13.74 0.45 -8.59
C SER A 156 -15.14 0.06 -8.11
N LYS A 157 -15.33 -1.20 -7.74
CA LYS A 157 -16.64 -1.74 -7.30
C LYS A 157 -16.81 -1.78 -5.78
N ALA A 158 -15.72 -1.82 -5.02
CA ALA A 158 -15.74 -1.96 -3.57
C ALA A 158 -15.58 -0.62 -2.87
N LEU A 159 -14.55 0.14 -3.24
CA LEU A 159 -14.17 1.41 -2.67
C LEU A 159 -13.28 2.14 -3.67
N ILE A 160 -13.18 3.45 -3.55
CA ILE A 160 -12.40 4.31 -4.44
C ILE A 160 -11.20 4.86 -3.66
N LEU A 161 -10.00 4.66 -4.19
CA LEU A 161 -8.80 5.34 -3.71
C LEU A 161 -8.59 6.57 -4.59
N SER A 162 -8.91 7.77 -4.07
CA SER A 162 -8.73 9.01 -4.82
C SER A 162 -7.26 9.15 -5.24
N PRO A 163 -6.94 9.47 -6.51
CA PRO A 163 -5.57 9.55 -6.98
C PRO A 163 -4.66 10.39 -6.07
N ASP A 164 -3.40 10.01 -5.95
CA ASP A 164 -2.39 10.72 -5.14
C ASP A 164 -1.31 11.35 -6.02
N ILE A 165 -0.78 12.50 -5.63
CA ILE A 165 0.40 13.14 -6.28
C ILE A 165 1.53 13.20 -5.27
N ARG A 166 2.66 12.56 -5.57
CA ARG A 166 3.83 12.56 -4.71
C ARG A 166 4.34 13.98 -4.42
N ILE A 167 4.39 14.34 -3.14
CA ILE A 167 5.00 15.58 -2.68
C ILE A 167 6.51 15.31 -2.47
N LYS A 168 7.36 15.77 -3.40
CA LYS A 168 8.82 15.71 -3.27
C LYS A 168 9.37 16.98 -2.61
N GLY A 169 10.34 16.80 -1.71
CA GLY A 169 10.95 17.92 -0.97
C GLY A 169 12.05 18.69 -1.72
N ARG A 170 12.73 18.08 -2.71
CA ARG A 170 13.88 18.69 -3.42
C ARG A 170 13.53 19.27 -4.79
N GLU A 171 12.66 18.60 -5.53
CA GLU A 171 12.02 19.11 -6.74
C GLU A 171 10.59 19.46 -6.31
N LYS A 172 10.29 20.71 -5.97
CA LYS A 172 8.93 21.12 -5.56
C LYS A 172 7.99 20.99 -6.76
N THR A 173 7.46 19.79 -6.99
CA THR A 173 6.49 19.50 -8.06
C THR A 173 5.09 19.94 -7.69
N ILE A 174 4.77 20.02 -6.40
CA ILE A 174 3.49 20.49 -5.87
C ILE A 174 3.68 20.99 -4.43
N THR A 175 3.06 22.12 -4.07
CA THR A 175 2.99 22.62 -2.70
C THR A 175 1.91 21.87 -1.90
N ILE A 176 1.90 22.01 -0.57
CA ILE A 176 0.85 21.38 0.26
C ILE A 176 -0.53 21.97 -0.01
N ASP A 177 -0.62 23.26 -0.33
CA ASP A 177 -1.90 23.90 -0.65
C ASP A 177 -2.44 23.43 -2.00
N GLU A 178 -1.58 23.31 -3.02
CA GLU A 178 -1.94 22.72 -4.31
C GLU A 178 -2.33 21.24 -4.17
N TYR A 179 -1.63 20.49 -3.33
CA TYR A 179 -1.97 19.10 -3.03
C TYR A 179 -3.38 18.97 -2.43
N ILE A 180 -3.72 19.83 -1.47
CA ILE A 180 -5.06 19.83 -0.86
C ILE A 180 -6.12 20.17 -1.92
N LYS A 181 -5.88 21.19 -2.76
CA LYS A 181 -6.80 21.54 -3.85
C LYS A 181 -6.98 20.40 -4.85
N PHE A 182 -5.90 19.69 -5.17
CA PHE A 182 -5.94 18.52 -6.02
C PHE A 182 -6.83 17.44 -5.42
N VAL A 183 -6.62 17.07 -4.15
CA VAL A 183 -7.43 16.05 -3.48
C VAL A 183 -8.90 16.48 -3.40
N ASP A 184 -9.18 17.74 -3.06
CA ASP A 184 -10.55 18.26 -3.02
C ASP A 184 -11.24 18.16 -4.38
N HIS A 185 -10.53 18.51 -5.46
CA HIS A 185 -11.05 18.39 -6.82
C HIS A 185 -11.35 16.93 -7.16
N SER A 186 -10.40 16.02 -6.92
CA SER A 186 -10.60 14.58 -7.17
C SER A 186 -11.78 14.01 -6.41
N ILE A 187 -11.88 14.29 -5.10
CA ILE A 187 -12.98 13.78 -4.27
C ILE A 187 -14.30 14.40 -4.69
N LYS A 188 -14.32 15.69 -5.05
CA LYS A 188 -15.54 16.36 -5.52
C LYS A 188 -16.08 15.65 -6.76
N VAL A 189 -15.28 15.52 -7.82
CA VAL A 189 -15.72 14.85 -9.07
C VAL A 189 -16.16 13.42 -8.78
N LEU A 190 -15.34 12.66 -8.04
CA LEU A 190 -15.67 11.29 -7.63
C LEU A 190 -16.92 11.20 -6.74
N SER A 191 -17.41 12.28 -6.14
CA SER A 191 -18.60 12.27 -5.28
C SER A 191 -19.90 12.65 -5.98
N GLU A 192 -19.85 13.26 -7.17
CA GLU A 192 -21.04 13.87 -7.80
C GLU A 192 -22.16 12.85 -8.12
N PHE A 193 -21.82 11.58 -8.36
CA PHE A 193 -22.80 10.50 -8.61
C PHE A 193 -22.45 9.17 -7.92
N ASN A 194 -21.54 9.20 -6.97
CA ASN A 194 -20.98 8.01 -6.36
C ASN A 194 -21.67 7.68 -5.03
N LYS A 195 -21.79 6.38 -4.74
CA LYS A 195 -22.28 5.84 -3.47
C LYS A 195 -21.24 4.98 -2.75
N LYS A 196 -20.04 4.86 -3.34
CA LYS A 196 -18.95 4.03 -2.84
C LYS A 196 -18.10 4.84 -1.87
N PRO A 197 -17.46 4.20 -0.88
CA PRO A 197 -16.50 4.89 -0.02
C PRO A 197 -15.32 5.48 -0.81
N ILE A 198 -15.06 6.78 -0.67
CA ILE A 198 -13.88 7.44 -1.26
C ILE A 198 -12.84 7.65 -0.17
N PHE A 199 -11.62 7.15 -0.37
CA PHE A 199 -10.51 7.35 0.55
C PHE A 199 -9.62 8.50 0.09
N ALA A 200 -9.46 9.51 0.95
CA ALA A 200 -8.59 10.66 0.72
C ALA A 200 -7.12 10.28 0.95
N PRO A 201 -6.19 10.51 0.01
CA PRO A 201 -4.80 10.08 0.14
C PRO A 201 -4.04 10.90 1.21
N ILE A 202 -3.08 10.27 1.87
CA ILE A 202 -2.08 10.94 2.70
C ILE A 202 -0.76 10.17 2.62
N GLN A 203 0.35 10.89 2.48
CA GLN A 203 1.66 10.26 2.29
C GLN A 203 2.41 10.14 3.61
N ILE A 204 2.85 8.93 3.95
CA ILE A 204 3.50 8.63 5.24
C ILE A 204 4.85 9.36 5.43
N HIS A 205 5.52 9.76 4.35
CA HIS A 205 6.84 10.42 4.42
C HIS A 205 6.77 11.93 4.68
N LEU A 206 5.58 12.52 4.79
CA LEU A 206 5.43 13.96 5.06
C LEU A 206 5.92 14.35 6.46
N SER A 207 6.30 15.62 6.60
CA SER A 207 6.64 16.19 7.90
C SER A 207 5.40 16.30 8.78
N GLN A 208 5.58 16.31 10.10
CA GLN A 208 4.47 16.48 11.05
C GLN A 208 3.64 17.75 10.77
N LYS A 209 4.30 18.85 10.36
CA LYS A 209 3.63 20.10 9.97
C LYS A 209 2.67 19.88 8.80
N ASN A 210 3.13 19.19 7.76
CA ASN A 210 2.32 18.93 6.56
C ASN A 210 1.21 17.92 6.83
N LEU A 211 1.50 16.84 7.58
CA LEU A 211 0.48 15.87 8.02
C LEU A 211 -0.63 16.57 8.82
N LYS A 212 -0.26 17.43 9.78
CA LYS A 212 -1.23 18.18 10.58
C LYS A 212 -2.10 19.09 9.70
N LYS A 213 -1.51 19.78 8.73
CA LYS A 213 -2.23 20.66 7.79
C LYS A 213 -3.27 19.90 6.97
N ILE A 214 -2.87 18.75 6.39
CA ILE A 214 -3.77 17.88 5.62
C ILE A 214 -4.90 17.34 6.51
N LEU A 215 -4.58 16.79 7.69
CA LEU A 215 -5.58 16.21 8.59
C LEU A 215 -6.57 17.26 9.14
N MET A 216 -6.12 18.49 9.39
CA MET A 216 -7.02 19.59 9.77
C MET A 216 -8.01 19.92 8.65
N HIS A 217 -7.55 19.90 7.40
CA HIS A 217 -8.42 20.08 6.25
C HIS A 217 -9.39 18.90 6.10
N TYR A 218 -8.92 17.66 6.18
CA TYR A 218 -9.76 16.46 6.09
C TYR A 218 -10.84 16.44 7.16
N LYS A 219 -10.52 16.84 8.40
CA LYS A 219 -11.53 17.05 9.44
C LYS A 219 -12.60 18.06 9.03
N LYS A 220 -12.19 19.21 8.48
CA LYS A 220 -13.12 20.27 8.05
C LYS A 220 -14.06 19.78 6.94
N GLN A 221 -13.53 19.00 5.99
CA GLN A 221 -14.30 18.43 4.89
C GLN A 221 -15.02 17.11 5.23
N LYS A 222 -14.89 16.63 6.48
CA LYS A 222 -15.41 15.34 6.95
C LYS A 222 -14.85 14.12 6.18
N TYR A 223 -13.67 14.22 5.58
CA TYR A 223 -12.98 13.10 4.92
C TYR A 223 -12.45 12.11 5.97
N THR A 224 -13.28 11.17 6.40
CA THR A 224 -12.97 10.18 7.46
C THR A 224 -12.37 8.88 6.93
N ASN A 225 -12.53 8.59 5.65
CA ASN A 225 -11.85 7.49 4.96
C ASN A 225 -10.50 8.00 4.44
N ILE A 226 -9.41 7.45 4.97
CA ILE A 226 -8.06 7.95 4.69
C ILE A 226 -7.20 6.84 4.09
N TRP A 227 -6.67 7.08 2.90
CA TRP A 227 -5.71 6.22 2.24
C TRP A 227 -4.28 6.63 2.59
N VAL A 228 -3.61 5.85 3.43
CA VAL A 228 -2.20 6.03 3.76
C VAL A 228 -1.34 5.39 2.67
N ASN A 229 -0.82 6.22 1.78
CA ASN A 229 0.07 5.80 0.70
C ASN A 229 1.52 5.72 1.18
N PHE A 230 2.08 4.52 1.19
CA PHE A 230 3.46 4.27 1.61
C PHE A 230 4.50 4.63 0.56
N ASN A 231 4.12 4.83 -0.70
CA ASN A 231 5.05 5.20 -1.77
C ASN A 231 6.29 4.27 -1.88
N ALA A 232 6.07 2.97 -1.75
CA ALA A 232 7.13 1.96 -1.69
C ALA A 232 8.13 2.19 -0.54
N ASN A 233 7.64 2.61 0.63
CA ASN A 233 8.37 2.55 1.90
C ASN A 233 7.90 1.33 2.71
N ASN A 234 8.78 0.85 3.58
CA ASN A 234 8.47 -0.26 4.49
C ASN A 234 7.96 0.25 5.85
N ILE A 235 7.33 -0.64 6.59
CA ILE A 235 7.03 -0.47 8.01
C ILE A 235 8.25 -0.98 8.78
N GLY A 236 9.28 -0.14 8.86
CA GLY A 236 10.55 -0.47 9.51
C GLY A 236 11.39 0.76 9.85
N GLY A 237 12.28 0.62 10.85
CA GLY A 237 13.20 1.68 11.27
C GLY A 237 12.49 3.01 11.54
N THR A 238 12.87 4.07 10.83
CA THR A 238 12.29 5.41 11.03
C THR A 238 10.79 5.50 10.69
N TYR A 239 10.25 4.58 9.89
CA TYR A 239 8.83 4.57 9.54
C TYR A 239 7.92 4.13 10.70
N PHE A 240 8.43 3.39 11.69
CA PHE A 240 7.69 3.15 12.94
C PHE A 240 7.35 4.46 13.66
N SER A 241 8.33 5.37 13.77
CA SER A 241 8.14 6.68 14.39
C SER A 241 7.16 7.56 13.59
N ARG A 242 7.23 7.50 12.25
CA ARG A 242 6.31 8.22 11.36
C ARG A 242 4.87 7.73 11.51
N LEU A 243 4.64 6.41 11.57
CA LEU A 243 3.30 5.84 11.81
C LEU A 243 2.76 6.22 13.19
N LYS A 244 3.57 6.09 14.25
CA LYS A 244 3.21 6.57 15.60
C LYS A 244 2.81 8.04 15.59
N THR A 245 3.55 8.88 14.85
CA THR A 245 3.24 10.30 14.70
C THR A 245 1.93 10.52 13.96
N LEU A 246 1.72 9.82 12.84
CA LEU A 246 0.49 9.90 12.05
C LEU A 246 -0.73 9.51 12.91
N HIS A 247 -0.66 8.39 13.64
CA HIS A 247 -1.77 7.94 14.49
C HIS A 247 -2.07 8.92 15.62
N ARG A 248 -1.03 9.44 16.28
CA ARG A 248 -1.22 10.47 17.32
C ARG A 248 -1.90 11.72 16.77
N LEU A 249 -1.55 12.14 15.55
CA LEU A 249 -2.19 13.27 14.89
C LEU A 249 -3.64 12.97 14.52
N ILE A 250 -3.91 11.82 13.91
CA ILE A 250 -5.27 11.38 13.57
C ILE A 250 -6.12 11.32 14.83
N ASN A 251 -5.65 10.66 15.88
CA ASN A 251 -6.38 10.54 17.13
C ASN A 251 -6.66 11.92 17.76
N LYS A 252 -5.67 12.80 17.77
CA LYS A 252 -5.82 14.17 18.33
C LYS A 252 -6.78 15.04 17.51
N ILE A 253 -6.77 14.92 16.18
CA ILE A 253 -7.51 15.83 15.30
C ILE A 253 -8.92 15.28 15.05
N MET A 254 -9.03 14.02 14.64
CA MET A 254 -10.26 13.41 14.12
C MET A 254 -10.85 12.35 15.07
N GLY A 255 -10.04 11.78 15.96
CA GLY A 255 -10.37 10.58 16.73
C GLY A 255 -10.09 9.33 15.89
N LEU A 256 -9.23 8.42 16.38
CA LEU A 256 -8.80 7.27 15.59
C LEU A 256 -9.95 6.30 15.30
N GLU A 257 -10.91 6.20 16.21
CA GLU A 257 -12.13 5.41 16.02
C GLU A 257 -13.06 5.98 14.93
N ASN A 258 -13.01 7.28 14.68
CA ASN A 258 -13.85 7.97 13.70
C ASN A 258 -13.33 7.87 12.28
N VAL A 259 -12.10 7.41 12.07
CA VAL A 259 -11.52 7.23 10.72
C VAL A 259 -11.47 5.76 10.30
N THR A 260 -11.43 5.54 8.99
CA THR A 260 -11.17 4.24 8.38
C THR A 260 -9.87 4.33 7.59
N LEU A 261 -8.91 3.45 7.87
CA LEU A 261 -7.56 3.53 7.32
C LEU A 261 -7.29 2.46 6.27
N TYR A 262 -6.98 2.88 5.05
CA TYR A 262 -6.52 2.01 3.97
C TYR A 262 -5.02 2.18 3.77
N PHE A 263 -4.23 1.14 3.97
CA PHE A 263 -2.77 1.18 3.81
C PHE A 263 -2.38 0.48 2.52
N SER A 264 -1.73 1.15 1.58
CA SER A 264 -1.20 0.46 0.38
C SER A 264 0.07 1.07 -0.16
N ASN A 265 0.59 0.47 -1.23
CA ASN A 265 1.90 0.75 -1.79
C ASN A 265 3.03 0.55 -0.78
N ILE A 266 2.84 -0.40 0.14
CA ILE A 266 3.83 -0.77 1.17
C ILE A 266 4.90 -1.64 0.52
N LYS A 267 6.17 -1.47 0.91
CA LYS A 267 7.19 -2.47 0.57
C LYS A 267 6.90 -3.75 1.32
N LYS A 268 6.96 -4.87 0.60
CA LYS A 268 6.78 -6.20 1.18
C LYS A 268 7.78 -6.49 2.32
N GLU A 269 9.03 -6.04 2.19
CA GLU A 269 10.14 -6.43 3.07
C GLU A 269 10.84 -5.24 3.73
N ILE A 270 11.39 -5.43 4.94
CA ILE A 270 12.24 -4.45 5.64
C ILE A 270 13.70 -4.59 5.17
N ASN A 271 14.23 -3.55 4.53
CA ASN A 271 15.62 -3.44 4.08
C ASN A 271 16.18 -4.70 3.39
N PRO A 272 15.50 -5.23 2.35
CA PRO A 272 15.89 -6.51 1.80
C PRO A 272 17.17 -6.44 0.98
N HIS A 273 18.06 -7.40 1.17
CA HIS A 273 19.20 -7.62 0.29
C HIS A 273 18.98 -8.85 -0.59
N ILE A 274 19.50 -8.82 -1.82
CA ILE A 274 19.32 -9.90 -2.82
C ILE A 274 19.93 -11.24 -2.37
N LYS A 275 20.99 -11.19 -1.56
CA LYS A 275 21.67 -12.39 -1.05
C LYS A 275 20.92 -13.07 0.08
N ASP A 276 20.18 -12.30 0.88
CA ASP A 276 19.52 -12.82 2.07
C ASP A 276 18.64 -14.03 1.74
N GLU A 277 18.76 -15.08 2.52
CA GLU A 277 17.86 -16.23 2.39
C GLU A 277 16.45 -15.85 2.83
N LYS A 278 16.37 -15.01 3.88
CA LYS A 278 15.12 -14.56 4.49
C LYS A 278 15.19 -13.09 4.90
N VAL A 279 14.08 -12.37 4.82
CA VAL A 279 13.97 -10.95 5.23
C VAL A 279 12.68 -10.72 6.01
N VAL A 280 12.69 -9.83 7.01
CA VAL A 280 11.50 -9.53 7.82
C VAL A 280 10.40 -8.91 6.95
N GLY A 281 9.18 -9.41 7.10
CA GLY A 281 7.99 -8.85 6.47
C GLY A 281 7.64 -7.48 7.02
N SER A 282 7.26 -6.56 6.12
CA SER A 282 6.90 -5.18 6.43
C SER A 282 5.39 -4.97 6.30
N ASP A 283 4.79 -5.46 5.21
CA ASP A 283 3.35 -5.37 4.96
C ASP A 283 2.51 -6.13 5.99
N ILE A 284 2.96 -7.30 6.44
CA ILE A 284 2.30 -8.08 7.51
C ILE A 284 2.24 -7.33 8.86
N LEU A 285 3.02 -6.27 9.03
CA LEU A 285 2.98 -5.45 10.25
C LEU A 285 1.85 -4.41 10.26
N SER A 286 1.24 -4.14 9.10
CA SER A 286 0.19 -3.12 8.93
C SER A 286 -1.00 -3.24 9.91
N PRO A 287 -1.54 -4.45 10.22
CA PRO A 287 -2.64 -4.59 11.18
C PRO A 287 -2.32 -3.99 12.56
N PHE A 288 -1.06 -4.10 13.00
CA PHE A 288 -0.60 -3.59 14.29
C PHE A 288 -0.40 -2.07 14.30
N PHE A 289 -0.67 -1.42 13.18
CA PHE A 289 -0.68 0.02 13.00
C PHE A 289 -2.08 0.52 12.57
N ALA A 290 -3.15 -0.05 13.14
CA ALA A 290 -4.54 0.38 12.91
C ALA A 290 -5.01 0.39 11.45
N ALA A 291 -4.32 -0.33 10.55
CA ALA A 291 -4.80 -0.48 9.19
C ALA A 291 -6.12 -1.27 9.21
N ASP A 292 -7.19 -0.67 8.70
CA ASP A 292 -8.48 -1.35 8.53
C ASP A 292 -8.48 -2.16 7.23
N PHE A 293 -7.89 -1.60 6.17
CA PHE A 293 -7.64 -2.28 4.90
C PHE A 293 -6.14 -2.29 4.59
N ILE A 294 -5.64 -3.43 4.11
CA ILE A 294 -4.23 -3.62 3.74
C ILE A 294 -4.19 -3.92 2.25
N GLY A 295 -3.89 -2.91 1.45
CA GLY A 295 -3.80 -2.96 0.00
C GLY A 295 -2.55 -3.65 -0.55
N VAL A 296 -2.28 -3.43 -1.83
CA VAL A 296 -1.17 -4.08 -2.54
C VAL A 296 0.20 -3.55 -2.12
N THR A 297 1.21 -4.41 -2.32
CA THR A 297 2.60 -4.05 -2.13
C THR A 297 3.18 -3.36 -3.37
N ARG A 298 4.21 -2.55 -3.15
CA ARG A 298 4.91 -1.85 -4.22
C ARG A 298 6.41 -1.92 -4.04
N GLU A 299 7.09 -2.30 -5.12
CA GLU A 299 8.54 -2.20 -5.21
C GLU A 299 8.98 -0.76 -5.53
N PRO A 300 10.09 -0.29 -4.96
CA PRO A 300 10.64 1.02 -5.30
C PRO A 300 11.04 1.00 -6.78
N GLN A 301 10.65 2.02 -7.51
CA GLN A 301 11.14 2.16 -8.88
C GLN A 301 12.62 2.47 -8.84
N ARG A 302 13.40 1.58 -9.44
CA ARG A 302 14.80 1.84 -9.74
C ARG A 302 14.83 2.71 -10.99
N VAL A 303 15.60 3.79 -10.95
CA VAL A 303 16.02 4.45 -12.19
C VAL A 303 16.74 3.36 -12.97
N ILE A 304 16.32 3.11 -14.21
CA ILE A 304 17.06 2.23 -15.11
C ILE A 304 18.35 3.00 -15.36
N ASP A 305 19.39 2.63 -14.63
CA ASP A 305 20.72 3.16 -14.84
C ASP A 305 21.19 2.60 -16.17
N GLU A 306 21.60 3.46 -17.10
CA GLU A 306 22.04 3.05 -18.44
C GLU A 306 23.25 2.08 -18.37
N ASN A 307 23.88 1.97 -17.20
CA ASN A 307 25.00 1.08 -16.89
C ASN A 307 24.65 -0.15 -16.02
N GLN A 308 23.43 -0.68 -16.09
CA GLN A 308 23.06 -1.87 -15.32
C GLN A 308 24.02 -3.06 -15.55
N ASP A 309 24.49 -3.26 -16.78
CA ASP A 309 25.46 -4.31 -17.11
C ASP A 309 26.85 -4.05 -16.51
N GLU A 310 27.32 -2.80 -16.52
CA GLU A 310 28.59 -2.45 -15.86
C GLU A 310 28.51 -2.65 -14.34
N ARG A 311 27.39 -2.27 -13.74
CA ARG A 311 27.14 -2.51 -12.31
C ARG A 311 27.17 -4.00 -12.00
N ILE A 312 26.54 -4.84 -12.82
CA ILE A 312 26.57 -6.30 -12.63
C ILE A 312 28.02 -6.82 -12.77
N LYS A 313 28.76 -6.38 -13.79
CA LYS A 313 30.18 -6.73 -13.96
C LYS A 313 31.02 -6.35 -12.73
N GLN A 314 30.82 -5.15 -12.18
CA GLN A 314 31.52 -4.72 -10.97
C GLN A 314 31.20 -5.59 -9.75
N LEU A 315 29.94 -6.00 -9.58
CA LEU A 315 29.55 -6.92 -8.49
C LEU A 315 30.22 -8.28 -8.64
N VAL A 316 30.32 -8.80 -9.87
CA VAL A 316 31.05 -10.05 -10.16
C VAL A 316 32.55 -9.88 -9.89
N MET A 317 33.16 -8.78 -10.35
CA MET A 317 34.58 -8.50 -10.11
C MET A 317 34.92 -8.35 -8.62
N LYS A 318 33.99 -7.82 -7.81
CA LYS A 318 34.12 -7.72 -6.35
C LYS A 318 33.92 -9.05 -5.63
N GLY A 319 33.66 -10.14 -6.36
CA GLY A 319 33.36 -11.45 -5.80
C GLY A 319 32.01 -11.51 -5.09
N GLU A 320 31.11 -10.55 -5.32
CA GLU A 320 29.81 -10.56 -4.70
C GLU A 320 28.89 -11.62 -5.32
N PHE A 321 29.05 -11.91 -6.61
CA PHE A 321 28.36 -12.97 -7.34
C PHE A 321 29.36 -13.72 -8.19
N LYS A 322 29.09 -15.00 -8.45
CA LYS A 322 30.00 -15.86 -9.24
C LYS A 322 29.99 -15.48 -10.72
N SER A 323 28.83 -15.07 -11.23
CA SER A 323 28.64 -14.68 -12.63
C SER A 323 27.41 -13.76 -12.76
N LYS A 324 27.15 -13.29 -13.98
CA LYS A 324 25.92 -12.52 -14.29
C LYS A 324 24.68 -13.40 -14.12
N GLU A 325 24.76 -14.66 -14.52
CA GLU A 325 23.67 -15.64 -14.40
C GLU A 325 23.33 -15.91 -12.91
N ASP A 326 24.35 -16.06 -12.05
CA ASP A 326 24.19 -16.20 -10.60
C ASP A 326 23.48 -14.99 -9.96
N TYR A 327 23.78 -13.78 -10.45
CA TYR A 327 23.08 -12.56 -10.05
C TYR A 327 21.61 -12.56 -10.51
N GLU A 328 21.35 -12.92 -11.76
CA GLU A 328 19.99 -12.93 -12.33
C GLU A 328 19.10 -13.98 -11.66
N GLU A 329 19.62 -15.17 -11.38
CA GLU A 329 18.94 -16.20 -10.61
C GLU A 329 18.66 -15.73 -9.18
N SER A 330 19.66 -15.15 -8.51
CA SER A 330 19.49 -14.56 -7.18
C SER A 330 18.44 -13.45 -7.17
N LEU A 331 18.36 -12.64 -8.23
CA LEU A 331 17.37 -11.57 -8.37
C LEU A 331 15.96 -12.14 -8.56
N LYS A 332 15.84 -13.23 -9.32
CA LYS A 332 14.57 -13.95 -9.52
C LYS A 332 14.06 -14.52 -8.20
N LEU A 333 14.92 -15.25 -7.47
CA LEU A 333 14.63 -15.80 -6.14
C LEU A 333 14.27 -14.71 -5.12
N HIS A 334 14.97 -13.58 -5.16
CA HIS A 334 14.69 -12.42 -4.31
C HIS A 334 13.30 -11.83 -4.58
N LYS A 335 12.92 -11.68 -5.85
CA LYS A 335 11.60 -11.15 -6.22
C LYS A 335 10.46 -12.11 -5.91
N SER A 336 10.71 -13.42 -5.92
CA SER A 336 9.71 -14.46 -5.71
C SER A 336 9.58 -14.92 -4.25
N ARG A 337 10.16 -14.19 -3.28
CA ARG A 337 10.10 -14.60 -1.87
C ARG A 337 8.67 -14.70 -1.36
N ILE A 338 8.42 -15.69 -0.50
CA ILE A 338 7.09 -16.02 0.05
C ILE A 338 7.09 -15.79 1.55
N LEU A 339 6.02 -15.17 2.06
CA LEU A 339 5.82 -14.97 3.49
C LEU A 339 5.61 -16.31 4.17
N ASP A 340 6.37 -16.56 5.22
CA ASP A 340 6.05 -17.59 6.20
C ASP A 340 5.26 -16.95 7.37
N PRO A 341 3.97 -17.28 7.53
CA PRO A 341 3.12 -16.70 8.57
C PRO A 341 3.56 -17.11 9.99
N GLU A 342 4.26 -18.24 10.16
CA GLU A 342 4.70 -18.70 11.49
C GLU A 342 5.89 -17.86 12.00
N SER A 343 6.78 -17.45 11.10
CA SER A 343 7.98 -16.69 11.49
C SER A 343 7.92 -15.20 11.20
N TYR A 344 7.08 -14.72 10.27
CA TYR A 344 7.08 -13.35 9.70
C TYR A 344 8.34 -13.01 8.88
N TYR A 345 9.03 -14.03 8.39
CA TYR A 345 10.06 -13.88 7.38
C TYR A 345 9.49 -14.15 5.98
N TYR A 346 9.91 -13.36 5.01
CA TYR A 346 9.87 -13.72 3.60
C TYR A 346 11.10 -14.55 3.25
N TYR A 347 10.92 -15.79 2.81
CA TYR A 347 12.02 -16.66 2.38
C TYR A 347 12.12 -16.72 0.87
N LYS A 348 13.34 -16.91 0.36
CA LYS A 348 13.53 -17.39 -1.02
C LYS A 348 12.80 -18.72 -1.18
N ILE A 349 12.20 -18.95 -2.34
CA ILE A 349 11.29 -20.07 -2.55
C ILE A 349 11.97 -21.45 -2.43
N ASP A 350 13.26 -21.53 -2.74
CA ASP A 350 14.12 -22.70 -2.59
C ASP A 350 14.45 -22.99 -1.12
N LYS A 351 14.45 -21.95 -0.27
CA LYS A 351 14.70 -22.01 1.18
C LYS A 351 13.43 -21.95 2.04
N TYR A 352 12.25 -21.92 1.42
CA TYR A 352 10.99 -21.81 2.16
C TYR A 352 10.79 -23.04 3.07
N PRO A 353 10.50 -22.86 4.37
CA PRO A 353 10.59 -23.94 5.36
C PRO A 353 9.44 -24.95 5.30
N HIS A 354 8.35 -24.63 4.60
CA HIS A 354 7.18 -25.49 4.51
C HIS A 354 6.96 -26.01 3.08
N LYS A 355 6.19 -27.09 2.96
CA LYS A 355 5.75 -27.55 1.63
C LYS A 355 4.71 -26.57 1.10
N LEU A 356 4.95 -26.05 -0.10
CA LEU A 356 3.97 -25.25 -0.83
C LEU A 356 3.10 -26.18 -1.66
N ASN A 357 1.79 -25.92 -1.70
CA ASN A 357 0.86 -26.61 -2.60
C ASN A 357 0.90 -26.05 -4.04
N PHE A 358 2.05 -25.48 -4.42
CA PHE A 358 2.27 -24.79 -5.68
C PHE A 358 3.57 -25.29 -6.29
N ASP A 359 3.59 -25.40 -7.61
CA ASP A 359 4.83 -25.57 -8.34
C ASP A 359 5.72 -24.33 -8.14
N LYS A 360 6.94 -24.55 -7.65
CA LYS A 360 7.89 -23.48 -7.36
C LYS A 360 8.30 -22.74 -8.64
N ASN A 361 8.39 -23.44 -9.78
CA ASN A 361 8.76 -22.82 -11.05
C ASN A 361 7.69 -21.85 -11.53
N SER A 362 6.42 -22.25 -11.43
CA SER A 362 5.28 -21.38 -11.74
C SER A 362 5.29 -20.07 -10.93
N LEU A 363 5.65 -20.12 -9.64
CA LEU A 363 5.77 -18.92 -8.79
C LEU A 363 7.02 -18.08 -9.09
N LEU A 364 8.10 -18.72 -9.56
CA LEU A 364 9.34 -18.06 -9.97
C LEU A 364 9.17 -17.30 -11.28
N ASP A 365 8.44 -17.88 -12.23
CA ASP A 365 8.23 -17.33 -13.58
C ASP A 365 7.07 -16.35 -13.63
N ASN A 366 6.12 -16.44 -12.69
CA ASN A 366 4.95 -15.56 -12.63
C ASN A 366 4.94 -14.70 -11.36
N THR A 367 5.55 -13.52 -11.44
CA THR A 367 5.58 -12.55 -10.34
C THR A 367 4.19 -12.13 -9.86
N GLN A 368 3.19 -12.06 -10.73
CA GLN A 368 1.84 -11.63 -10.32
C GLN A 368 1.14 -12.73 -9.52
N LEU A 369 1.27 -13.98 -9.96
CA LEU A 369 0.79 -15.14 -9.20
C LEU A 369 1.46 -15.21 -7.82
N ASN A 370 2.77 -14.98 -7.73
CA ASN A 370 3.50 -14.92 -6.47
C ASN A 370 2.97 -13.82 -5.52
N LYS A 371 2.64 -12.65 -6.05
CA LYS A 371 2.05 -11.56 -5.27
C LYS A 371 0.64 -11.88 -4.78
N LEU A 372 -0.18 -12.50 -5.62
CA LEU A 372 -1.52 -12.95 -5.23
C LEU A 372 -1.42 -14.01 -4.12
N LEU A 373 -0.57 -15.03 -4.28
CA LEU A 373 -0.32 -16.03 -3.24
C LEU A 373 0.10 -15.39 -1.91
N ASN A 374 1.06 -14.47 -1.94
CA ASN A 374 1.46 -13.73 -0.75
C ASN A 374 0.31 -12.92 -0.13
N SER A 375 -0.57 -12.34 -0.95
CA SER A 375 -1.74 -11.62 -0.45
C SER A 375 -2.75 -12.55 0.23
N VAL A 376 -2.95 -13.76 -0.29
CA VAL A 376 -3.79 -14.78 0.34
C VAL A 376 -3.17 -15.27 1.66
N ILE A 377 -1.86 -15.54 1.70
CA ILE A 377 -1.17 -15.93 2.95
C ILE A 377 -1.33 -14.84 4.02
N ILE A 378 -1.16 -13.56 3.66
CA ILE A 378 -1.38 -12.44 4.59
C ILE A 378 -2.84 -12.39 5.04
N TYR A 379 -3.80 -12.60 4.14
CA TYR A 379 -5.21 -12.64 4.48
C TYR A 379 -5.48 -13.68 5.55
N GLU A 380 -5.06 -14.93 5.32
CA GLU A 380 -5.25 -16.02 6.28
C GLU A 380 -4.58 -15.74 7.63
N GLU A 381 -3.38 -15.15 7.63
CA GLU A 381 -2.68 -14.77 8.86
C GLU A 381 -3.41 -13.65 9.61
N VAL A 382 -4.00 -12.69 8.90
CA VAL A 382 -4.82 -11.64 9.50
C VAL A 382 -6.08 -12.25 10.14
N GLU A 383 -6.76 -13.17 9.46
CA GLU A 383 -7.91 -13.90 10.00
C GLU A 383 -7.54 -14.70 11.26
N LYS A 384 -6.40 -15.43 11.24
CA LYS A 384 -5.88 -16.13 12.41
C LYS A 384 -5.60 -15.18 13.57
N THR A 385 -5.03 -14.02 13.28
CA THR A 385 -4.72 -13.00 14.30
C THR A 385 -6.00 -12.46 14.93
N LYS A 386 -7.05 -12.18 14.14
CA LYS A 386 -8.35 -11.73 14.65
C LYS A 386 -8.97 -12.74 15.61
N LYS A 387 -9.03 -14.02 15.22
CA LYS A 387 -9.53 -15.12 16.06
C LYS A 387 -8.76 -15.23 17.38
N PHE A 388 -7.43 -15.16 17.32
CA PHE A 388 -6.61 -15.18 18.53
C PHE A 388 -6.93 -14.01 19.47
N VAL A 389 -7.08 -12.79 18.95
CA VAL A 389 -7.41 -11.61 19.78
C VAL A 389 -8.83 -11.68 20.32
N GLU A 390 -9.77 -12.24 19.57
CA GLU A 390 -11.13 -12.49 20.06
C GLU A 390 -11.13 -13.42 21.27
N GLU A 391 -10.35 -14.50 21.23
CA GLU A 391 -10.25 -15.49 22.31
C GLU A 391 -9.43 -14.97 23.52
N GLN A 392 -8.25 -14.42 23.26
CA GLN A 392 -7.26 -14.10 24.31
C GLN A 392 -7.33 -12.65 24.79
N LYS A 393 -8.04 -11.77 24.07
CA LYS A 393 -8.14 -10.31 24.28
C LYS A 393 -6.78 -9.59 24.33
N ASN A 394 -5.70 -10.23 23.92
CA ASN A 394 -4.33 -9.69 23.92
C ASN A 394 -3.61 -10.15 22.66
N ILE A 395 -2.78 -9.30 22.07
CA ILE A 395 -2.04 -9.61 20.82
C ILE A 395 -0.58 -9.96 21.08
N LYS A 396 0.02 -9.49 22.17
CA LYS A 396 1.44 -9.70 22.48
C LYS A 396 1.85 -11.17 22.55
N PRO A 397 1.07 -12.10 23.15
CA PRO A 397 1.46 -13.51 23.17
C PRO A 397 1.55 -14.11 21.76
N TYR A 398 0.64 -13.72 20.86
CA TYR A 398 0.66 -14.13 19.46
C TYR A 398 1.95 -13.69 18.76
N LEU A 399 2.30 -12.41 18.91
CA LEU A 399 3.48 -11.81 18.27
C LEU A 399 4.80 -12.28 18.85
N LYS A 400 4.84 -12.64 20.13
CA LYS A 400 6.01 -13.25 20.77
C LYS A 400 6.38 -14.60 20.19
N ASN A 401 5.47 -15.29 19.51
CA ASN A 401 5.78 -16.56 18.85
C ASN A 401 6.39 -16.36 17.45
N LYS A 402 6.34 -15.15 16.90
CA LYS A 402 6.85 -14.86 15.55
C LYS A 402 8.35 -14.60 15.59
N LYS A 403 9.12 -15.58 15.10
CA LYS A 403 10.60 -15.60 15.14
C LYS A 403 11.25 -14.30 14.65
N ALA A 404 10.80 -13.74 13.53
CA ALA A 404 11.36 -12.52 12.95
C ALA A 404 11.27 -11.31 13.88
N LEU A 405 10.16 -11.18 14.60
CA LEU A 405 9.93 -10.04 15.49
C LEU A 405 10.85 -10.06 16.71
N ASN A 406 11.17 -11.25 17.21
CA ASN A 406 12.08 -11.44 18.32
C ASN A 406 13.54 -11.28 17.89
N GLU A 407 13.96 -11.95 16.82
CA GLU A 407 15.35 -11.93 16.32
C GLU A 407 15.81 -10.51 15.96
N THR A 408 14.90 -9.68 15.44
CA THR A 408 15.23 -8.31 14.99
C THR A 408 14.83 -7.21 15.97
N GLY A 409 14.14 -7.55 17.06
CA GLY A 409 13.67 -6.59 18.06
C GLY A 409 12.50 -5.70 17.62
N VAL A 410 11.96 -5.90 16.41
CA VAL A 410 10.82 -5.14 15.85
C VAL A 410 9.61 -5.13 16.77
N ILE A 411 9.40 -6.18 17.57
CA ILE A 411 8.29 -6.25 18.54
C ILE A 411 8.27 -5.06 19.51
N LYS A 412 9.42 -4.46 19.83
CA LYS A 412 9.54 -3.30 20.73
C LYS A 412 9.00 -2.01 20.10
N ASP A 413 9.03 -1.93 18.77
CA ASP A 413 8.56 -0.78 18.03
C ASP A 413 7.05 -0.81 17.76
N LEU A 414 6.41 -1.97 17.92
CA LEU A 414 4.97 -2.10 17.83
C LEU A 414 4.26 -1.36 18.99
N PRO A 415 3.06 -0.82 18.78
CA PRO A 415 2.30 -0.06 19.78
C PRO A 415 1.62 -0.96 20.84
N ILE A 416 2.40 -1.87 21.43
CA ILE A 416 1.97 -2.84 22.44
C ILE A 416 2.35 -2.35 23.83
N GLU A 417 1.40 -2.35 24.76
CA GLU A 417 1.60 -1.94 26.14
C GLU A 417 2.53 -2.93 26.89
N GLY A 418 3.50 -2.37 27.62
CA GLY A 418 4.47 -3.13 28.40
C GLY A 418 5.74 -3.61 27.64
N SER A 419 6.22 -2.88 26.64
CA SER A 419 7.59 -3.07 26.07
C SER A 419 8.64 -2.10 26.65
N GLY A 420 8.27 -1.24 27.59
CA GLY A 420 9.21 -0.46 28.37
C GLY A 420 8.56 0.08 29.63
N LYS A 421 9.11 -0.26 30.80
CA LYS A 421 9.25 0.77 31.83
C LYS A 421 9.98 1.92 31.11
N MET A 422 9.37 3.09 30.96
CA MET A 422 10.21 4.27 30.81
C MET A 422 11.21 4.21 31.97
N PRO A 423 12.54 4.35 31.74
CA PRO A 423 13.42 4.65 32.84
C PRO A 423 12.84 5.91 33.50
N SER A 424 12.35 5.79 34.73
CA SER A 424 11.95 6.93 35.57
C SER A 424 13.06 7.99 35.63
N LYS A 425 14.29 7.57 35.36
CA LYS A 425 15.51 8.36 35.36
C LYS A 425 15.55 9.56 34.40
N ILE A 426 14.73 9.66 33.35
CA ILE A 426 14.73 10.89 32.52
C ILE A 426 13.99 12.04 33.21
N TYR A 427 12.92 11.76 33.96
CA TYR A 427 12.27 12.80 34.76
C TYR A 427 13.09 13.14 36.01
N ASP A 428 13.79 12.17 36.60
CA ASP A 428 14.72 12.44 37.70
C ASP A 428 15.95 13.27 37.26
N PHE A 429 16.35 13.18 35.99
CA PHE A 429 17.47 13.96 35.42
C PHE A 429 17.07 15.38 35.00
N LEU A 430 15.80 15.61 34.65
CA LEU A 430 15.30 16.91 34.21
C LEU A 430 14.55 17.68 35.31
N GLY A 431 14.26 17.06 36.45
CA GLY A 431 13.69 17.70 37.64
C GLY A 431 14.72 18.26 38.62
N GLY A 432 15.99 18.34 38.22
CA GLY A 432 17.11 18.81 39.04
C GLY A 432 17.96 19.89 38.38
N LEU A 433 17.36 20.78 37.58
CA LEU A 433 17.97 22.02 37.10
C LEU A 433 17.04 23.21 37.34
#